data_AF-A0A6U3WPH2-F1
#
_entry.id   AF-A0A6U3WPH2-F1
#
_cell.length_a   1.000
_cell.length_b   1.000
_cell.length_c   1.000
_cell.angle_alpha   90.00
_cell.angle_beta   90.00
_cell.angle_gamma   90.00
#
_symmetry.space_group_name_H-M   'P 1'
#
loop_
_entity.id
_entity.type
_entity.pdbx_description
1 polymer ?
#
loop_
_entity_poly.entity_id
_entity_poly.type
_entity_poly.pdbx_seq_one_letter_code
_entity_poly.pdbx_strand_id
1 'polypeptide(L)'
;MGANFGSARALDRAKKEEMERMGITPDMLKMAEEVGLELERAMEGLKASQESLETQQRFARRLDSDSERIFEKAKEAIASENEESARAFLMERQQLQQKLKKALMGAAEEKKRLEVMERNVRTMENRAMEIETLLRRSVGAKSLQDTSMSTLSLSNEDPLLQKFRDMGID
;
A
#
# COMPACT_ATOMS: atom_id res chain seq x y z
N MET A 1 -13.05 -32.00 26.31
CA MET A 1 -12.37 -31.11 25.33
C MET A 1 -12.35 -31.75 23.94
N GLY A 2 -13.49 -31.91 23.26
CA GLY A 2 -13.55 -32.66 21.97
C GLY A 2 -14.43 -32.04 20.88
N ALA A 3 -15.32 -31.09 21.22
CA ALA A 3 -16.23 -30.48 20.25
C ALA A 3 -15.57 -29.43 19.35
N ASN A 4 -14.46 -28.81 19.78
CA ASN A 4 -13.79 -27.75 19.01
C ASN A 4 -12.91 -28.25 17.86
N PHE A 5 -12.55 -29.54 17.84
CA PHE A 5 -11.69 -30.09 16.79
C PHE A 5 -12.47 -30.50 15.52
N GLY A 6 -13.73 -30.88 15.67
CA GLY A 6 -14.59 -31.26 14.55
C GLY A 6 -15.11 -30.05 13.75
N SER A 7 -15.45 -28.96 14.44
CA SER A 7 -15.94 -27.72 13.81
C SER A 7 -14.86 -27.02 12.99
N ALA A 8 -13.61 -26.98 13.48
CA ALA A 8 -12.48 -26.41 12.74
C ALA A 8 -12.20 -27.17 11.43
N ARG A 9 -12.21 -28.52 11.47
CA ARG A 9 -12.03 -29.36 10.26
C ARG A 9 -13.17 -29.21 9.25
N ALA A 10 -14.41 -29.02 9.71
CA ALA A 10 -15.54 -28.80 8.82
C ALA A 10 -15.43 -27.44 8.10
N LEU A 11 -15.00 -26.40 8.82
CA LEU A 11 -14.75 -25.06 8.26
C LEU A 11 -13.63 -25.06 7.22
N ASP A 12 -12.50 -25.71 7.52
CA ASP A 12 -11.37 -25.78 6.59
C ASP A 12 -11.73 -26.54 5.31
N ARG A 13 -12.52 -27.62 5.44
CA ARG A 13 -12.99 -28.37 4.28
C ARG A 13 -13.96 -27.56 3.42
N ALA A 14 -14.91 -26.84 4.05
CA ALA A 14 -15.84 -25.97 3.33
C ALA A 14 -15.10 -24.85 2.57
N LYS A 15 -14.12 -24.19 3.21
CA LYS A 15 -13.28 -23.19 2.54
C LYS A 15 -12.53 -23.77 1.35
N LYS A 16 -12.01 -24.99 1.48
CA LYS A 16 -11.25 -25.65 0.42
C LYS A 16 -12.13 -26.01 -0.78
N GLU A 17 -13.33 -26.54 -0.52
CA GLU A 17 -14.33 -26.81 -1.55
C GLU A 17 -14.80 -25.52 -2.25
N GLU A 18 -14.95 -24.42 -1.52
CA GLU A 18 -15.30 -23.12 -2.07
C GLU A 18 -14.20 -22.53 -2.95
N MET A 19 -12.93 -22.63 -2.52
CA MET A 19 -11.76 -22.25 -3.32
C MET A 19 -11.67 -23.05 -4.62
N GLU A 20 -11.86 -24.37 -4.56
CA GLU A 20 -11.89 -25.25 -5.73
C GLU A 20 -13.03 -24.88 -6.70
N ARG A 21 -14.21 -24.53 -6.17
CA ARG A 21 -15.34 -24.04 -6.99
C ARG A 21 -15.03 -22.71 -7.69
N MET A 22 -14.24 -21.85 -7.07
CA MET A 22 -13.82 -20.57 -7.66
C MET A 22 -12.58 -20.70 -8.56
N GLY A 23 -11.96 -21.89 -8.66
CA GLY A 23 -10.71 -22.07 -9.38
C GLY A 23 -9.51 -21.35 -8.74
N ILE A 24 -9.63 -20.97 -7.47
CA ILE A 24 -8.60 -20.26 -6.72
C ILE A 24 -7.74 -21.30 -5.99
N THR A 25 -6.42 -21.24 -6.17
CA THR A 25 -5.51 -22.11 -5.41
C THR A 25 -5.13 -21.48 -4.07
N PRO A 26 -4.79 -22.28 -3.04
CA PRO A 26 -4.26 -21.77 -1.79
C PRO A 26 -3.04 -20.86 -1.98
N ASP A 27 -2.19 -21.16 -2.97
CA ASP A 27 -1.03 -20.34 -3.31
C ASP A 27 -1.42 -18.95 -3.85
N MET A 28 -2.50 -18.85 -4.62
CA MET A 28 -3.01 -17.55 -5.10
C MET A 28 -3.52 -16.68 -3.96
N LEU A 29 -4.23 -17.26 -2.99
CA LEU A 29 -4.65 -16.51 -1.79
C LEU A 29 -3.46 -16.09 -0.95
N LYS A 30 -2.49 -16.98 -0.73
CA LYS A 30 -1.29 -16.68 0.02
C LYS A 30 -0.50 -15.54 -0.63
N MET A 31 -0.34 -15.55 -1.96
CA MET A 31 0.30 -14.45 -2.68
C MET A 31 -0.47 -13.13 -2.51
N ALA A 32 -1.80 -13.15 -2.56
CA ALA A 32 -2.61 -11.96 -2.34
C ALA A 32 -2.49 -11.41 -0.91
N GLU A 33 -2.49 -12.29 0.10
CA GLU A 33 -2.29 -11.93 1.50
C GLU A 33 -0.90 -11.34 1.73
N GLU A 34 0.15 -11.98 1.20
CA GLU A 34 1.54 -11.50 1.31
C GLU A 34 1.70 -10.12 0.69
N VAL A 35 1.20 -9.92 -0.53
CA VAL A 35 1.30 -8.62 -1.21
C VAL A 35 0.45 -7.55 -0.55
N GLY A 36 -0.73 -7.90 -0.04
CA GLY A 36 -1.56 -6.97 0.74
C GLY A 36 -0.83 -6.48 1.99
N LEU A 37 -0.22 -7.39 2.75
CA LEU A 37 0.53 -7.07 3.96
C LEU A 37 1.83 -6.28 3.66
N GLU A 38 2.53 -6.62 2.57
CA GLU A 38 3.68 -5.86 2.10
C GLU A 38 3.28 -4.42 1.72
N LEU A 39 2.19 -4.27 0.97
CA LEU A 39 1.68 -2.97 0.54
C LEU A 39 1.26 -2.10 1.72
N GLU A 40 0.53 -2.66 2.70
CA GLU A 40 0.12 -1.96 3.92
C GLU A 40 1.34 -1.42 4.67
N ARG A 41 2.35 -2.26 4.89
CA ARG A 41 3.60 -1.86 5.54
C ARG A 41 4.35 -0.77 4.76
N ALA A 42 4.36 -0.87 3.43
CA ALA A 42 5.00 0.14 2.59
C ALA A 42 4.26 1.48 2.64
N MET A 43 2.91 1.47 2.70
CA MET A 43 2.10 2.68 2.88
C MET A 43 2.33 3.32 4.25
N GLU A 44 2.45 2.53 5.32
CA GLU A 44 2.81 3.04 6.65
C GLU A 44 4.20 3.69 6.65
N GLY A 45 5.19 3.02 6.04
CA GLY A 45 6.55 3.56 5.87
C GLY A 45 6.59 4.84 5.02
N LEU A 46 5.75 4.92 3.98
CA LEU A 46 5.58 6.11 3.17
C LEU A 46 5.05 7.28 3.99
N LYS A 47 3.97 7.04 4.76
CA LYS A 47 3.38 8.04 5.63
C LYS A 47 4.38 8.55 6.67
N ALA A 48 5.12 7.66 7.32
CA ALA A 48 6.16 8.05 8.28
C ALA A 48 7.26 8.93 7.65
N SER A 49 7.65 8.61 6.40
CA SER A 49 8.63 9.42 5.65
C SER A 49 8.08 10.80 5.29
N GLN A 50 6.80 10.90 4.93
CA GLN A 50 6.12 12.18 4.67
C GLN A 50 6.07 13.05 5.93
N GLU A 51 5.66 12.47 7.06
CA GLU A 51 5.56 13.18 8.34
C GLU A 51 6.95 13.66 8.83
N SER A 52 8.00 12.84 8.65
CA SER A 52 9.38 13.22 8.97
C SER A 52 9.84 14.40 8.11
N LEU A 53 9.63 14.33 6.79
CA LEU A 53 9.99 15.40 5.86
C LEU A 53 9.27 16.70 6.22
N GLU A 54 7.96 16.64 6.47
CA GLU A 54 7.16 17.81 6.84
C GLU A 54 7.68 18.44 8.14
N THR A 55 7.97 17.63 9.15
CA THR A 55 8.50 18.09 10.43
C THR A 55 9.82 18.84 10.25
N GLN A 56 10.74 18.29 9.45
CA GLN A 56 12.03 18.92 9.19
C GLN A 56 11.89 20.21 8.38
N GLN A 57 10.99 20.25 7.39
CA GLN A 57 10.72 21.47 6.63
C GLN A 57 10.10 22.57 7.50
N ARG A 58 9.15 22.22 8.38
CA ARG A 58 8.56 23.17 9.34
C ARG A 58 9.63 23.72 10.27
N PHE A 59 10.52 22.86 10.78
CA PHE A 59 11.63 23.28 11.63
C PHE A 59 12.62 24.20 10.90
N ALA A 60 12.97 23.88 9.65
CA ALA A 60 13.83 24.72 8.81
C ALA A 60 13.20 26.11 8.58
N ARG A 61 11.91 26.19 8.23
CA ARG A 61 11.21 27.49 8.05
C ARG A 61 11.23 28.33 9.32
N ARG A 62 11.05 27.69 10.49
CA ARG A 62 11.13 28.38 11.78
C ARG A 62 12.53 28.94 12.04
N LEU A 63 13.57 28.13 11.82
CA LEU A 63 14.97 28.56 12.01
C LEU A 63 15.34 29.71 11.08
N ASP A 64 14.84 29.69 9.84
CA ASP A 64 15.05 30.75 8.85
C ASP A 64 14.42 32.07 9.32
N SER A 65 13.13 32.03 9.70
CA SER A 65 12.43 33.19 10.25
C SER A 65 13.06 33.73 11.54
N ASP A 66 13.52 32.85 12.44
CA ASP A 66 14.25 33.26 13.64
C ASP A 66 15.60 33.91 13.27
N SER A 67 16.30 33.39 12.26
CA SER A 67 17.56 33.97 11.78
C SER A 67 17.37 35.38 11.22
N GLU A 68 16.30 35.61 10.46
CA GLU A 68 15.93 36.93 9.94
C GLU A 68 15.58 37.90 11.06
N ARG A 69 14.74 37.47 12.02
CA ARG A 69 14.36 38.30 13.16
C ARG A 69 15.56 38.73 14.01
N ILE A 70 16.50 37.82 14.26
CA ILE A 70 17.74 38.16 14.99
C ILE A 70 18.61 39.10 14.16
N PHE A 71 18.62 38.95 12.83
CA PHE A 71 19.35 39.87 11.97
C PHE A 71 18.79 41.29 12.01
N GLU A 72 17.47 41.47 12.01
CA GLU A 72 16.87 42.80 12.16
C GLU A 72 17.23 43.44 13.51
N LYS A 73 17.19 42.67 14.61
CA LYS A 73 17.66 43.16 15.92
C LYS A 73 19.13 43.57 15.90
N ALA A 74 19.98 42.85 15.18
CA ALA A 74 21.38 43.22 15.01
C ALA A 74 21.51 44.57 14.29
N LYS A 75 20.71 44.83 13.25
CA LYS A 75 20.69 46.12 12.55
C LYS A 75 20.23 47.26 13.45
N GLU A 76 19.18 47.05 14.24
CA GLU A 76 18.68 48.03 15.21
C GLU A 76 19.74 48.37 16.28
N ALA A 77 20.46 47.37 16.77
CA ALA A 77 21.55 47.56 17.73
C ALA A 77 22.71 48.37 17.11
N ILE A 78 23.08 48.10 15.85
CA ILE A 78 24.09 48.90 15.12
C ILE A 78 23.62 50.34 14.96
N ALA A 79 22.36 50.56 14.58
CA ALA A 79 21.79 51.89 14.41
C ALA A 79 21.71 52.67 15.74
N SER A 80 21.66 51.97 16.87
CA SER A 80 21.67 52.53 18.21
C SER A 80 23.07 52.61 18.83
N GLU A 81 24.14 52.42 18.02
CA GLU A 81 25.55 52.41 18.44
C GLU A 81 25.88 51.40 19.56
N ASN A 82 25.05 50.37 19.74
CA ASN A 82 25.24 49.32 20.72
C ASN A 82 25.96 48.13 20.09
N GLU A 83 27.28 48.28 19.90
CA GLU A 83 28.12 47.28 19.24
C GLU A 83 28.14 45.92 19.96
N GLU A 84 28.10 45.91 21.29
CA GLU A 84 28.14 44.67 22.08
C GLU A 84 26.90 43.82 21.80
N SER A 85 25.71 44.43 21.81
CA SER A 85 24.46 43.74 21.50
C SER A 85 24.40 43.30 20.03
N ALA A 86 24.89 44.13 19.11
CA ALA A 86 24.98 43.78 17.70
C ALA A 86 25.85 42.53 17.47
N ARG A 87 27.03 42.46 18.11
CA ARG A 87 27.91 41.29 18.04
C ARG A 87 27.24 40.04 18.60
N ALA A 88 26.54 40.16 19.73
CA ALA A 88 25.80 39.05 20.33
C ALA A 88 24.72 38.49 19.38
N PHE A 89 23.89 39.37 18.80
CA PHE A 89 22.87 38.95 17.83
C PHE A 89 23.46 38.32 16.57
N LEU A 90 24.58 38.84 16.05
CA LEU A 90 25.25 38.25 14.89
C LEU A 90 25.81 36.85 15.19
N MET A 91 26.36 36.63 16.38
CA MET A 91 26.80 35.30 16.81
C MET A 91 25.62 34.33 16.94
N GLU A 92 24.51 34.77 17.54
CA GLU A 92 23.28 33.97 17.63
C GLU A 92 22.74 33.60 16.24
N ARG A 93 22.72 34.58 15.31
CA ARG A 93 22.33 34.36 13.91
C ARG A 93 23.20 33.29 13.27
N GLN A 94 24.52 33.33 13.47
CA GLN A 94 25.43 32.35 12.91
C GLN A 94 25.12 30.93 13.44
N GLN A 95 24.79 30.79 14.72
CA GLN A 95 24.36 29.51 15.29
C GLN A 95 23.04 29.03 14.69
N LEU A 96 22.07 29.93 14.50
CA LEU A 96 20.79 29.61 13.84
C LEU A 96 21.00 29.16 12.40
N GLN A 97 21.88 29.82 11.64
CA GLN A 97 22.22 29.43 10.27
C GLN A 97 22.90 28.06 10.20
N GLN A 98 23.77 27.72 11.15
CA GLN A 98 24.35 26.38 11.24
C GLN A 98 23.28 25.31 11.51
N LYS A 99 22.33 25.59 12.41
CA LYS A 99 21.19 24.70 12.68
C LYS A 99 20.30 24.57 11.45
N LEU A 100 20.01 25.66 10.75
CA LEU A 100 19.21 25.69 9.54
C LEU A 100 19.85 24.82 8.46
N LYS A 101 21.15 24.96 8.22
CA LYS A 101 21.89 24.12 7.27
C LYS A 101 21.71 22.63 7.59
N LYS A 102 21.85 22.23 8.85
CA LYS A 102 21.63 20.83 9.28
C LYS A 102 20.19 20.38 9.04
N ALA A 103 19.20 21.21 9.36
CA ALA A 103 17.79 20.89 9.13
C ALA A 103 17.47 20.74 7.64
N LEU A 104 18.02 21.60 6.77
CA LEU A 104 17.86 21.50 5.32
C LEU A 104 18.54 20.26 4.73
N MET A 105 19.72 19.89 5.24
CA MET A 105 20.39 18.65 4.85
C MET A 105 19.54 17.44 5.23
N GLY A 106 19.01 17.41 6.45
CA GLY A 106 18.06 16.37 6.87
C GLY A 106 16.85 16.32 5.93
N ALA A 107 16.23 17.46 5.63
CA ALA A 107 15.03 17.51 4.79
C ALA A 107 15.31 17.00 3.37
N ALA A 108 16.51 17.27 2.84
CA ALA A 108 16.94 16.74 1.55
C ALA A 108 17.11 15.21 1.57
N GLU A 109 17.63 14.65 2.67
CA GLU A 109 17.74 13.20 2.86
C GLU A 109 16.36 12.53 3.01
N GLU A 110 15.46 13.12 3.79
CA GLU A 110 14.09 12.60 3.91
C GLU A 110 13.33 12.65 2.59
N LYS A 111 13.53 13.70 1.80
CA LYS A 111 12.94 13.79 0.46
C LYS A 111 13.42 12.63 -0.43
N LYS A 112 14.71 12.29 -0.39
CA LYS A 112 15.24 11.14 -1.13
C LYS A 112 14.63 9.83 -0.62
N ARG A 113 14.49 9.65 0.69
CA ARG A 113 13.83 8.48 1.28
C ARG A 113 12.38 8.37 0.83
N LEU A 114 11.66 9.48 0.82
CA LEU A 114 10.28 9.56 0.35
C LEU A 114 10.16 9.10 -1.10
N GLU A 115 10.99 9.64 -2.00
CA GLU A 115 10.99 9.26 -3.42
C GLU A 115 11.26 7.75 -3.63
N VAL A 116 12.14 7.16 -2.82
CA VAL A 116 12.39 5.70 -2.85
C VAL A 116 11.14 4.94 -2.37
N MET A 117 10.52 5.39 -1.29
CA MET A 117 9.33 4.73 -0.74
C MET A 117 8.13 4.82 -1.69
N GLU A 118 7.94 5.95 -2.37
CA GLU A 118 6.92 6.11 -3.41
C GLU A 118 7.11 5.10 -4.56
N ARG A 119 8.36 4.88 -5.00
CA ARG A 119 8.66 3.87 -6.02
C ARG A 119 8.40 2.45 -5.53
N ASN A 120 8.72 2.16 -4.26
CA ASN A 120 8.45 0.85 -3.66
C ASN A 120 6.95 0.58 -3.58
N VAL A 121 6.17 1.54 -3.08
CA VAL A 121 4.70 1.44 -3.00
C VAL A 121 4.11 1.21 -4.39
N ARG A 122 4.49 2.00 -5.40
CA ARG A 122 4.03 1.78 -6.79
C ARG A 122 4.38 0.39 -7.33
N THR A 123 5.55 -0.13 -6.99
CA THR A 123 5.97 -1.48 -7.40
C THR A 123 5.08 -2.54 -6.76
N MET A 124 4.73 -2.37 -5.48
CA MET A 124 3.82 -3.28 -4.77
C MET A 124 2.37 -3.15 -5.26
N GLU A 125 1.91 -1.94 -5.57
CA GLU A 125 0.60 -1.71 -6.20
C GLU A 125 0.49 -2.44 -7.53
N ASN A 126 1.52 -2.36 -8.38
CA ASN A 126 1.55 -3.09 -9.65
C ASN A 126 1.47 -4.61 -9.43
N ARG A 127 2.25 -5.14 -8.48
CA ARG A 127 2.21 -6.56 -8.11
C ARG A 127 0.83 -6.97 -7.57
N ALA A 128 0.18 -6.12 -6.78
CA ALA A 128 -1.16 -6.35 -6.27
C ALA A 128 -2.18 -6.42 -7.43
N MET A 129 -2.10 -5.52 -8.40
CA MET A 129 -2.96 -5.53 -9.59
C MET A 129 -2.74 -6.78 -10.46
N GLU A 130 -1.50 -7.25 -10.59
CA GLU A 130 -1.20 -8.49 -11.30
C GLU A 130 -1.85 -9.70 -10.62
N ILE A 131 -1.74 -9.81 -9.29
CA ILE A 131 -2.37 -10.88 -8.52
C ILE A 131 -3.89 -10.79 -8.58
N GLU A 132 -4.47 -9.59 -8.48
CA GLU A 132 -5.90 -9.38 -8.64
C GLU A 132 -6.37 -9.83 -10.03
N THR A 133 -5.61 -9.50 -11.07
CA THR A 133 -5.90 -9.93 -12.45
C THR A 133 -5.84 -11.45 -12.58
N LEU A 134 -4.85 -12.10 -11.97
CA LEU A 134 -4.74 -13.57 -11.95
C LEU A 134 -5.94 -14.19 -11.24
N LEU A 135 -6.34 -13.68 -10.07
CA LEU A 135 -7.51 -14.16 -9.33
C LEU A 135 -8.80 -13.99 -10.15
N ARG A 136 -9.03 -12.81 -10.74
CA ARG A 136 -10.19 -12.55 -11.60
C ARG A 136 -10.24 -13.50 -12.80
N ARG A 137 -9.10 -13.76 -13.44
CA ARG A 137 -8.99 -14.72 -14.56
C ARG A 137 -9.31 -16.14 -14.12
N SER A 138 -8.81 -16.59 -12.97
CA SER A 138 -9.10 -17.93 -12.44
C SER A 138 -10.59 -18.11 -12.15
N VAL A 139 -11.22 -17.13 -11.50
CA VAL A 139 -12.66 -17.15 -11.21
C VAL A 139 -13.50 -17.13 -12.48
N GLY A 140 -13.14 -16.27 -13.45
CA GLY A 140 -13.83 -16.20 -14.74
C GLY A 140 -13.67 -17.46 -15.60
N ALA A 141 -12.46 -18.05 -15.63
CA ALA A 141 -12.20 -19.28 -16.38
C ALA A 141 -12.98 -20.47 -15.81
N LYS A 142 -13.08 -20.57 -14.48
CA LYS A 142 -13.83 -21.63 -13.82
C LYS A 142 -15.34 -21.54 -14.09
N SER A 143 -15.92 -20.33 -14.09
CA SER A 143 -17.34 -20.16 -14.42
C SER A 143 -17.67 -20.55 -15.88
N LEU A 144 -16.77 -20.27 -16.82
CA LEU A 144 -16.90 -20.70 -18.22
C LEU A 144 -16.76 -22.23 -18.36
N GLN A 145 -15.85 -22.86 -17.61
CA GLN A 145 -15.68 -24.32 -17.64
C GLN A 145 -16.93 -25.04 -17.12
N ASP A 146 -17.50 -24.60 -15.99
CA ASP A 146 -18.71 -25.19 -15.44
C ASP A 146 -19.92 -24.97 -16.38
N THR A 147 -19.98 -23.84 -17.09
CA THR A 147 -20.99 -23.60 -18.14
C THR A 147 -20.81 -24.56 -19.32
N SER A 148 -19.57 -24.79 -19.79
CA SER A 148 -19.27 -25.70 -20.90
C SER A 148 -19.54 -27.18 -20.58
N MET A 149 -19.29 -27.60 -19.33
CA MET A 149 -19.64 -28.93 -18.82
C MET A 149 -21.16 -29.09 -18.64
N SER A 150 -21.87 -28.02 -18.24
CA SER A 150 -23.33 -28.02 -18.19
C SER A 150 -23.96 -28.12 -19.59
N THR A 151 -23.36 -27.51 -20.62
CA THR A 151 -23.81 -27.66 -22.02
C THR A 151 -23.49 -29.02 -22.65
N LEU A 152 -22.44 -29.72 -22.18
CA LEU A 152 -22.14 -31.10 -22.58
C LEU A 152 -22.92 -32.15 -21.78
N SER A 153 -23.52 -31.76 -20.65
CA SER A 153 -24.34 -32.59 -19.76
C SER A 153 -25.84 -32.55 -20.10
N LEU A 154 -26.27 -31.75 -21.08
CA LEU A 154 -27.57 -31.92 -21.71
C LEU A 154 -27.50 -33.14 -22.63
N SER A 155 -27.61 -34.31 -22.00
CA SER A 155 -28.11 -35.57 -22.56
C SER A 155 -28.45 -35.52 -24.06
N ASN A 156 -27.54 -36.07 -24.88
CA ASN A 156 -27.78 -36.46 -26.27
C ASN A 156 -28.79 -37.63 -26.35
N GLU A 157 -30.03 -37.41 -25.91
CA GLU A 157 -31.16 -38.15 -26.46
C GLU A 157 -32.03 -37.13 -27.18
N ASP A 158 -32.14 -37.32 -28.49
CA ASP A 158 -33.04 -36.54 -29.32
C ASP A 158 -34.46 -36.65 -28.73
N PRO A 159 -35.15 -35.54 -28.44
CA PRO A 159 -36.51 -35.58 -27.90
C PRO A 159 -37.50 -36.35 -28.80
N LEU A 160 -37.18 -36.59 -30.07
CA LEU A 160 -37.90 -37.51 -30.94
C LEU A 160 -37.61 -38.98 -30.59
N LEU A 161 -36.35 -39.35 -30.36
CA LEU A 161 -35.97 -40.73 -29.98
C LEU A 161 -36.63 -41.15 -28.67
N GLN A 162 -36.72 -40.23 -27.71
CA GLN A 162 -37.41 -40.49 -26.45
C GLN A 162 -38.92 -40.74 -26.66
N LYS A 163 -39.56 -39.97 -27.56
CA LYS A 163 -40.97 -40.18 -27.94
C LYS A 163 -41.21 -41.49 -28.70
N PHE A 164 -40.32 -41.90 -29.59
CA PHE A 164 -40.46 -43.18 -30.31
C PHE A 164 -40.37 -44.37 -29.35
N ARG A 165 -39.47 -44.27 -28.37
CA ARG A 165 -39.29 -45.29 -27.33
C ARG A 165 -40.48 -45.38 -26.38
N ASP A 166 -41.06 -44.25 -25.98
CA ASP A 166 -42.29 -44.20 -25.17
C ASP A 166 -43.53 -44.71 -25.92
N MET A 167 -43.51 -44.68 -27.26
CA MET A 167 -44.55 -45.26 -28.11
C MET A 167 -44.34 -46.75 -28.42
N GLY A 168 -43.24 -47.36 -27.94
CA GLY A 168 -42.98 -48.80 -28.08
C GLY A 168 -42.71 -49.25 -29.51
N ILE A 169 -42.17 -48.37 -30.35
CA ILE A 169 -41.78 -48.69 -31.73
C ILE A 169 -40.25 -48.73 -31.77
N ASP A 170 -39.69 -49.93 -31.91
CA ASP A 170 -38.26 -50.17 -32.18
C ASP A 170 -37.87 -49.73 -33.60
#